data_AF-A0A7Z9FXH2-F1
#
_entry.id   AF-A0A7Z9FXH2-F1
#
_cell.length_a   1.000
_cell.length_b   1.000
_cell.length_c   1.000
_cell.angle_alpha   90.00
_cell.angle_beta   90.00
_cell.angle_gamma   90.00
#
_symmetry.space_group_name_H-M   'P 1'
#
loop_
_entity.id
_entity.type
_entity.pdbx_description
1 polymer ?
#
loop_
_entity_poly.entity_id
_entity_poly.type
_entity_poly.pdbx_seq_one_letter_code
_entity_poly.pdbx_strand_id
1 'polypeptide(L)'
;MQKVNMMIQRFVVVLLVMVVWVGCGEDEPDKVKNVKAVEVDTHQGMVLIPGGAITVDDEMVNVNAFYMDKYEVTVGQFKEFVKRADYEYDLWNEVAEYSPTNSHPMIELSWYDAKAYAWWADKRL
;
A
#
# COMPACT_ATOMS: atom_id res chain seq x y z
N MET A 1 11.57 -45.98 -55.81
CA MET A 1 11.77 -45.58 -54.40
C MET A 1 11.77 -44.06 -54.16
N GLN A 2 11.68 -43.19 -55.19
CA GLN A 2 11.68 -41.72 -54.99
C GLN A 2 10.33 -41.10 -54.56
N LYS A 3 9.19 -41.74 -54.86
CA LYS A 3 7.85 -41.18 -54.52
C LYS A 3 7.52 -41.20 -53.03
N VAL A 4 8.04 -42.19 -52.27
CA VAL A 4 7.78 -42.34 -50.82
C VAL A 4 8.59 -41.31 -50.01
N ASN A 5 9.83 -41.02 -50.45
CA ASN A 5 10.71 -40.05 -49.76
C ASN A 5 10.18 -38.61 -49.83
N MET A 6 9.50 -38.25 -50.92
CA MET A 6 8.89 -36.93 -51.09
C MET A 6 7.58 -36.75 -50.28
N MET A 7 6.79 -37.82 -50.10
CA MET A 7 5.62 -37.80 -49.21
C MET A 7 6.04 -37.73 -47.74
N ILE A 8 7.03 -38.52 -47.31
CA ILE A 8 7.54 -38.50 -45.93
C ILE A 8 8.18 -37.14 -45.61
N GLN A 9 8.98 -36.58 -46.51
CA GLN A 9 9.56 -35.24 -46.33
C GLN A 9 8.48 -34.16 -46.23
N ARG A 10 7.39 -34.26 -47.02
CA ARG A 10 6.25 -33.33 -46.91
C ARG A 10 5.48 -33.50 -45.60
N PHE A 11 5.31 -34.73 -45.11
CA PHE A 11 4.65 -35.00 -43.83
C PHE A 11 5.48 -34.53 -42.63
N VAL A 12 6.80 -34.72 -42.66
CA VAL A 12 7.72 -34.24 -41.61
C VAL A 12 7.79 -32.71 -41.57
N VAL A 13 7.81 -32.05 -42.73
CA VAL A 13 7.77 -30.57 -42.80
C VAL A 13 6.44 -30.03 -42.27
N VAL A 14 5.31 -30.66 -42.61
CA VAL A 14 3.99 -30.25 -42.10
C VAL A 14 3.88 -30.47 -40.58
N LEU A 15 4.40 -31.57 -40.05
CA LEU A 15 4.44 -31.83 -38.60
C LEU A 15 5.35 -30.84 -37.85
N LEU A 16 6.51 -30.46 -38.42
CA LEU A 16 7.41 -29.46 -37.82
C LEU A 16 6.79 -28.05 -37.80
N VAL A 17 5.95 -27.70 -38.76
CA VAL A 17 5.25 -26.39 -38.78
C VAL A 17 4.12 -26.33 -37.75
N MET A 18 3.44 -27.44 -37.44
CA MET A 18 2.39 -27.45 -36.40
C MET A 18 2.94 -27.29 -34.98
N VAL A 19 4.18 -27.73 -34.70
CA VAL A 19 4.81 -27.55 -33.38
C VAL A 19 5.13 -26.08 -33.09
N VAL A 20 5.24 -25.23 -34.12
CA VAL A 20 5.47 -23.78 -33.98
C VAL A 20 4.19 -23.01 -33.61
N TRP A 21 3.00 -23.61 -33.77
CA TRP A 21 1.70 -22.96 -33.51
C TRP A 21 1.06 -23.33 -32.16
N VAL A 22 1.77 -24.02 -31.26
CA VAL A 22 1.31 -24.29 -29.88
C VAL A 22 2.05 -23.41 -28.86
N GLY A 23 2.92 -22.50 -29.30
CA GLY A 23 3.70 -21.62 -28.44
C GLY A 23 3.49 -20.14 -28.75
N CYS A 24 2.37 -19.57 -28.29
CA CYS A 24 2.21 -18.19 -27.81
C CYS A 24 0.72 -18.01 -27.45
N GLY A 25 0.37 -18.30 -26.20
CA GLY A 25 -0.83 -17.71 -25.61
C GLY A 25 -0.52 -16.24 -25.39
N GLU A 26 -1.03 -15.37 -26.27
CA GLU A 26 -1.08 -13.95 -26.01
C GLU A 26 -2.24 -13.73 -25.03
N ASP A 27 -1.92 -13.59 -23.74
CA ASP A 27 -2.87 -13.03 -22.78
C ASP A 27 -3.18 -11.61 -23.25
N GLU A 28 -4.42 -11.36 -23.67
CA GLU A 28 -4.86 -10.00 -24.03
C GLU A 28 -4.63 -9.08 -22.83
N PRO A 29 -3.97 -7.92 -23.00
CA PRO A 29 -3.84 -6.98 -21.90
C PRO A 29 -5.23 -6.44 -21.57
N ASP A 30 -5.71 -6.77 -20.38
CA ASP A 30 -6.90 -6.19 -19.79
C ASP A 30 -6.84 -4.67 -19.93
N LYS A 31 -7.82 -4.12 -20.64
CA LYS A 31 -7.94 -2.68 -20.88
C LYS A 31 -8.08 -1.99 -19.53
N VAL A 32 -6.98 -1.40 -19.07
CA VAL A 32 -6.93 -0.51 -17.89
C VAL A 32 -7.98 0.57 -18.12
N LYS A 33 -9.12 0.41 -17.43
CA LYS A 33 -10.14 1.47 -17.36
C LYS A 33 -9.45 2.68 -16.77
N ASN A 34 -9.59 3.83 -17.43
CA ASN A 34 -9.19 5.13 -16.89
C ASN A 34 -9.80 5.28 -15.48
N VAL A 35 -9.01 5.00 -14.45
CA VAL A 35 -9.32 5.33 -13.08
C VAL A 35 -9.19 6.84 -13.03
N LYS A 36 -10.33 7.55 -13.07
CA LYS A 36 -10.36 8.95 -12.66
C LYS A 36 -9.64 9.00 -11.31
N ALA A 37 -8.59 9.80 -11.21
CA ALA A 37 -7.91 10.06 -9.95
C ALA A 37 -9.01 10.38 -8.92
N VAL A 38 -9.21 9.45 -7.98
CA VAL A 38 -10.05 9.72 -6.83
C VAL A 38 -9.26 10.75 -6.06
N GLU A 39 -9.74 11.99 -6.00
CA GLU A 39 -9.28 12.93 -4.98
C GLU A 39 -9.62 12.29 -3.64
N VAL A 40 -8.65 11.58 -3.07
CA VAL A 40 -8.71 11.05 -1.72
C VAL A 40 -8.66 12.27 -0.81
N ASP A 41 -9.71 12.52 -0.04
CA ASP A 41 -9.65 13.51 1.04
C ASP A 41 -8.61 13.02 2.06
N THR A 42 -7.41 13.60 2.00
CA THR A 42 -6.26 13.23 2.82
C THR A 42 -6.44 13.58 4.30
N HIS A 43 -7.48 14.35 4.66
CA HIS A 43 -7.67 14.88 6.01
C HIS A 43 -8.85 14.25 6.76
N GLN A 44 -9.38 13.13 6.26
CA GLN A 44 -10.49 12.45 6.94
C GLN A 44 -10.09 12.07 8.38
N GLY A 45 -10.83 12.58 9.36
CA GLY A 45 -10.55 12.36 10.79
C GLY A 45 -9.57 13.36 11.42
N MET A 46 -9.10 14.37 10.67
CA MET A 46 -8.29 15.47 11.19
C MET A 46 -9.12 16.74 11.46
N VAL A 47 -8.55 17.63 12.26
CA VAL A 47 -9.07 18.98 12.53
C VAL A 47 -8.04 20.00 12.08
N LEU A 48 -8.51 21.08 11.44
CA LEU A 48 -7.68 22.24 11.12
C LEU A 48 -7.37 23.02 12.40
N ILE A 49 -6.09 23.13 12.72
CA ILE A 49 -5.58 24.03 13.73
C ILE A 49 -5.25 25.36 13.04
N PRO A 50 -5.93 26.47 13.38
CA PRO A 50 -5.64 27.75 12.78
C PRO A 50 -4.23 28.19 13.15
N GLY A 51 -3.54 28.81 12.19
CA GLY A 51 -2.25 29.43 12.47
C GLY A 51 -2.40 30.66 13.35
N GLY A 52 -1.33 31.00 14.07
CA GLY A 52 -1.30 32.14 14.97
C GLY A 52 -0.09 32.15 15.88
N ALA A 53 0.04 33.23 16.64
CA ALA A 53 1.04 33.34 17.69
C ALA A 53 0.55 32.65 18.96
N ILE A 54 1.36 31.75 19.50
CA ILE A 54 1.14 31.08 20.79
C ILE A 54 2.32 31.36 21.71
N THR A 55 2.10 31.31 23.03
CA THR A 55 3.18 31.42 24.02
C THR A 55 3.55 30.02 24.49
N VAL A 56 4.83 29.68 24.39
CA VAL A 56 5.42 28.42 24.89
C VAL A 56 6.60 28.82 25.77
N ASP A 57 6.57 28.44 27.06
CA ASP A 57 7.62 28.76 28.04
C ASP A 57 8.03 30.25 28.06
N ASP A 58 7.04 31.15 28.11
CA ASP A 58 7.18 32.61 28.06
C ASP A 58 7.78 33.19 26.74
N GLU A 59 8.03 32.35 25.73
CA GLU A 59 8.43 32.77 24.39
C GLU A 59 7.25 32.75 23.41
N MET A 60 7.15 33.78 22.57
CA MET A 60 6.13 33.86 21.53
C MET A 60 6.61 33.13 20.27
N VAL A 61 5.84 32.11 19.86
CA VAL A 61 6.10 31.30 18.67
C VAL A 61 4.95 31.48 17.69
N ASN A 62 5.28 31.78 16.43
CA ASN A 62 4.29 31.84 15.36
C ASN A 62 4.20 30.48 14.66
N VAL A 63 3.01 29.91 14.62
CA VAL A 63 2.74 28.59 14.04
C VAL A 63 1.82 28.75 12.85
N ASN A 64 2.21 28.19 11.70
CA ASN A 64 1.36 28.15 10.51
C ASN A 64 0.12 27.26 10.77
N ALA A 65 -0.95 27.44 9.99
CA ALA A 65 -2.10 26.53 10.08
C ALA A 65 -1.69 25.11 9.63
N PHE A 66 -2.20 24.08 10.29
CA PHE A 66 -1.96 22.69 9.94
C PHE A 66 -3.12 21.79 10.39
N TYR A 67 -3.21 20.60 9.81
CA TYR A 67 -4.16 19.58 10.24
C TYR A 67 -3.53 18.65 11.28
N MET A 68 -4.32 18.24 12.26
CA MET A 68 -3.93 17.26 13.29
C MET A 68 -5.04 16.22 13.44
N ASP A 69 -4.67 14.96 13.63
CA ASP A 69 -5.66 13.90 13.91
C ASP A 69 -6.48 14.26 15.16
N LYS A 70 -7.81 14.06 15.07
CA LYS A 70 -8.72 14.39 16.17
C LYS A 70 -8.54 13.45 17.38
N TYR A 71 -8.13 12.22 17.10
CA TYR A 71 -7.93 11.15 18.06
C TYR A 71 -6.56 10.51 17.83
N GLU A 72 -6.06 9.81 18.84
CA GLU A 72 -4.87 8.98 18.70
C GLU A 72 -5.05 7.93 17.60
N VAL A 73 -3.94 7.54 16.96
CA VAL A 73 -3.92 6.41 16.04
C VAL A 73 -4.40 5.17 16.77
N THR A 74 -5.35 4.44 16.20
CA THR A 74 -5.91 3.26 16.86
C THR A 74 -5.14 1.98 16.55
N VAL A 75 -5.27 0.98 17.41
CA VAL A 75 -4.73 -0.37 17.17
C VAL A 75 -5.21 -0.93 15.83
N GLY A 76 -6.47 -0.67 15.44
CA GLY A 76 -7.01 -1.11 14.16
C GLY A 76 -6.32 -0.47 12.95
N GLN A 77 -6.06 0.84 13.03
CA GLN A 77 -5.34 1.57 11.98
C GLN A 77 -3.88 1.11 11.87
N PHE A 78 -3.20 0.91 12.99
CA PHE A 78 -1.81 0.44 12.98
C PHE A 78 -1.69 -1.01 12.47
N LYS A 79 -2.65 -1.88 12.80
CA LYS A 79 -2.73 -3.24 12.20
C LYS A 79 -2.90 -3.20 10.68
N GLU A 80 -3.66 -2.25 10.17
CA GLU A 80 -3.83 -2.06 8.72
C GLU A 80 -2.52 -1.62 8.06
N PHE A 81 -1.80 -0.69 8.69
CA PHE A 81 -0.45 -0.31 8.27
C PHE A 81 0.48 -1.52 8.24
N VAL A 82 0.62 -2.26 9.34
CA VAL A 82 1.48 -3.45 9.43
C VAL A 82 1.18 -4.45 8.32
N LYS A 83 -0.11 -4.74 8.09
CA LYS A 83 -0.53 -5.68 7.06
C LYS A 83 -0.26 -5.19 5.63
N ARG A 84 -0.49 -3.90 5.34
CA ARG A 84 -0.40 -3.36 3.97
C ARG A 84 1.02 -2.95 3.59
N ALA A 85 1.80 -2.50 4.55
CA ALA A 85 3.19 -2.10 4.37
C ALA A 85 4.19 -3.25 4.56
N ASP A 86 3.71 -4.42 5.00
CA ASP A 86 4.57 -5.56 5.39
C ASP A 86 5.60 -5.12 6.45
N TYR A 87 5.15 -4.35 7.44
CA TYR A 87 6.00 -3.75 8.47
C TYR A 87 6.14 -4.70 9.67
N GLU A 88 7.37 -4.94 10.11
CA GLU A 88 7.65 -5.80 11.27
C GLU A 88 7.35 -5.08 12.59
N TYR A 89 6.52 -5.70 13.44
CA TYR A 89 6.19 -5.20 14.77
C TYR A 89 5.76 -6.36 15.68
N ASP A 90 6.41 -6.49 16.84
CA ASP A 90 6.34 -7.70 17.67
C ASP A 90 5.76 -7.50 19.09
N LEU A 91 5.47 -6.26 19.51
CA LEU A 91 4.98 -5.95 20.87
C LEU A 91 3.45 -6.10 21.01
N TRP A 92 2.85 -7.01 20.24
CA TRP A 92 1.39 -7.20 20.22
C TRP A 92 0.82 -7.74 21.52
N ASN A 93 1.60 -8.47 22.31
CA ASN A 93 1.15 -9.02 23.59
C ASN A 93 0.93 -7.91 24.62
N GLU A 94 1.86 -6.96 24.67
CA GLU A 94 1.83 -5.79 25.53
C GLU A 94 0.68 -4.85 25.12
N VAL A 95 0.49 -4.64 23.81
CA VAL A 95 -0.66 -3.91 23.27
C VAL A 95 -1.98 -4.58 23.67
N ALA A 96 -2.06 -5.91 23.61
CA ALA A 96 -3.29 -6.63 23.94
C ALA A 96 -3.65 -6.56 25.43
N GLU A 97 -2.69 -6.31 26.32
CA GLU A 97 -2.94 -6.17 27.76
C GLU A 97 -3.67 -4.86 28.09
N TYR A 98 -3.23 -3.74 27.51
CA TYR A 98 -3.75 -2.40 27.87
C TYR A 98 -4.66 -1.77 26.81
N SER A 99 -4.54 -2.18 25.54
CA SER A 99 -5.32 -1.69 24.39
C SER A 99 -5.95 -2.85 23.60
N PRO A 100 -6.86 -3.62 24.22
CA PRO A 100 -7.28 -4.93 23.72
C PRO A 100 -8.15 -4.89 22.45
N THR A 101 -8.69 -3.73 22.06
CA THR A 101 -9.58 -3.62 20.89
C THR A 101 -9.03 -2.68 19.83
N ASN A 102 -9.49 -2.84 18.59
CA ASN A 102 -9.07 -2.02 17.46
C ASN A 102 -9.42 -0.53 17.58
N SER A 103 -10.30 -0.16 18.51
CA SER A 103 -10.69 1.24 18.76
C SER A 103 -9.87 1.89 19.88
N HIS A 104 -9.05 1.12 20.61
CA HIS A 104 -8.13 1.67 21.60
C HIS A 104 -6.96 2.39 20.90
N PRO A 105 -6.34 3.37 21.57
CA PRO A 105 -5.11 3.98 21.08
C PRO A 105 -4.03 2.91 20.89
N MET A 106 -3.23 3.07 19.85
CA MET A 106 -2.03 2.27 19.68
C MET A 106 -0.99 2.72 20.71
N ILE A 107 -0.39 1.76 21.37
CA ILE A 107 0.61 1.94 22.44
C ILE A 107 1.81 1.03 22.15
N GLU A 108 2.86 1.11 22.98
CA GLU A 108 4.06 0.27 22.84
C GLU A 108 4.77 0.45 21.49
N LEU A 109 4.93 1.71 21.07
CA LEU A 109 5.62 2.09 19.83
C LEU A 109 6.87 2.90 20.15
N SER A 110 7.93 2.69 19.37
CA SER A 110 9.03 3.62 19.32
C SER A 110 8.67 4.86 18.47
N TRP A 111 9.48 5.91 18.59
CA TRP A 111 9.37 7.06 17.68
C TRP A 111 9.52 6.66 16.20
N TYR A 112 10.34 5.65 15.89
CA TYR A 112 10.54 5.18 14.53
C TYR A 112 9.28 4.53 13.96
N ASP A 113 8.56 3.75 14.77
CA ASP A 113 7.30 3.11 14.36
C ASP A 113 6.21 4.17 14.09
N ALA A 114 6.08 5.15 14.98
CA ALA A 114 5.14 6.25 14.81
C ALA A 114 5.42 7.06 13.54
N LYS A 115 6.70 7.33 13.25
CA LYS A 115 7.12 8.02 12.03
C LYS A 115 6.87 7.19 10.77
N ALA A 116 7.15 5.89 10.80
CA ALA A 116 6.90 4.99 9.68
C ALA A 116 5.41 4.93 9.34
N TYR A 117 4.55 4.81 10.35
CA TYR A 117 3.10 4.89 10.18
C TYR A 117 2.66 6.23 9.59
N ALA A 118 3.15 7.35 10.14
CA ALA A 118 2.79 8.68 9.66
C ALA A 118 3.15 8.86 8.18
N TRP A 119 4.35 8.42 7.76
CA TRP A 119 4.75 8.46 6.35
C TRP A 119 3.90 7.56 5.46
N TRP A 120 3.58 6.34 5.91
CA TRP A 120 2.70 5.44 5.16
C TRP A 120 1.29 6.02 4.98
N ALA A 121 0.79 6.73 5.99
CA ALA A 121 -0.52 7.37 5.97
C ALA A 121 -0.56 8.72 5.22
N ASP A 122 0.53 9.14 4.57
CA ASP A 122 0.71 10.46 3.96
C ASP A 122 0.53 11.63 4.95
N LYS A 123 1.04 11.44 6.17
CA LYS A 123 1.02 12.37 7.30
C LYS A 123 2.45 12.64 7.80
N ARG A 124 2.53 13.35 8.93
CA ARG A 124 3.78 13.59 9.67
C ARG A 124 3.51 13.63 11.17
N LEU A 125 4.59 13.50 11.94
CA LEU A 125 4.63 13.91 13.36
C LEU A 125 4.72 15.43 13.49
#